data_AF-A0A239GK70-F1
#
_entry.id   AF-A0A239GK70-F1
#
_cell.length_a   1.000
_cell.length_b   1.000
_cell.length_c   1.000
_cell.angle_alpha   90.00
_cell.angle_beta   90.00
_cell.angle_gamma   90.00
#
_symmetry.space_group_name_H-M   'P 1'
#
loop_
_entity.id
_entity.type
_entity.pdbx_description
1 polymer ?
#
loop_
_entity_poly.entity_id
_entity_poly.type
_entity_poly.pdbx_seq_one_letter_code
_entity_poly.pdbx_strand_id
1 'polypeptide(L)'
;METPVYRERDWILDRIREDHRLRPDTPPQQLAMRHRVSLAIVAEALSLPSPARRRPPRTLLLEPVKDAIDRMLLQDLGTPPGSRHTISRVIERLRTEEDFTAASYSTVRDHVRARRIALAQEPEPGPPSDG
;
A
#
# COMPACT_ATOMS: atom_id res chain seq x y z
N MET A 1 12.40 -2.76 -30.07
CA MET A 1 12.79 -1.58 -29.27
C MET A 1 11.61 -1.23 -28.38
N GLU A 2 11.73 -1.57 -27.11
CA GLU A 2 10.67 -1.45 -26.10
C GLU A 2 10.40 0.03 -25.83
N THR A 3 9.19 0.51 -26.12
CA THR A 3 8.78 1.88 -25.81
C THR A 3 8.82 2.10 -24.30
N PRO A 4 9.46 3.15 -23.76
CA PRO A 4 9.42 3.42 -22.34
C PRO A 4 7.97 3.74 -21.94
N VAL A 5 7.38 2.87 -21.10
CA VAL A 5 5.94 2.88 -20.73
C VAL A 5 5.58 4.01 -19.75
N TYR A 6 6.51 4.94 -19.48
CA TYR A 6 6.26 6.17 -18.72
C TYR A 6 6.86 7.37 -19.47
N ARG A 7 5.97 8.28 -19.92
CA ARG A 7 6.36 9.55 -20.55
C ARG A 7 6.88 10.49 -19.47
N GLU A 8 8.05 11.08 -19.73
CA GLU A 8 8.64 12.17 -18.94
C GLU A 8 7.62 13.29 -18.61
N ARG A 9 6.67 13.54 -19.52
CA ARG A 9 5.55 14.48 -19.31
C ARG A 9 4.63 14.06 -18.16
N ASP A 10 4.20 12.80 -18.09
CA ASP A 10 3.31 12.33 -17.01
C ASP A 10 3.98 12.49 -15.65
N TRP A 11 5.29 12.25 -15.58
CA TRP A 11 6.07 12.44 -14.36
C TRP A 11 6.11 13.91 -13.92
N ILE A 12 6.29 14.84 -14.86
CA ILE A 12 6.22 16.29 -14.58
C ILE A 12 4.84 16.68 -14.04
N LEU A 13 3.77 16.20 -14.69
CA LEU A 13 2.39 16.52 -14.26
C LEU A 13 2.10 15.95 -12.85
N ASP A 14 2.49 14.71 -12.57
CA ASP A 14 2.31 14.10 -11.25
C ASP A 14 3.13 14.81 -10.17
N ARG A 15 4.35 15.25 -10.49
CA ARG A 15 5.21 15.99 -9.57
C ARG A 15 4.63 17.37 -9.24
N ILE A 16 4.02 18.06 -10.21
CA ILE A 16 3.32 19.34 -9.99
C ILE A 16 2.10 19.12 -9.09
N ARG A 17 1.29 18.08 -9.35
CA ARG A 17 0.12 17.75 -8.52
C ARG A 17 0.51 17.45 -7.07
N GLU A 18 1.58 16.67 -6.87
CA GLU A 18 2.05 16.33 -5.54
C GLU A 18 2.56 17.55 -4.77
N ASP A 19 3.32 18.43 -5.43
CA ASP A 19 3.80 19.66 -4.80
C ASP A 19 2.64 20.61 -4.44
N HIS A 20 1.61 20.68 -5.29
CA HIS A 20 0.39 21.43 -4.98
C HIS A 20 -0.40 20.82 -3.82
N ARG A 21 -0.48 19.48 -3.71
CA ARG A 21 -1.12 18.81 -2.55
C ARG A 21 -0.39 19.06 -1.24
N LEU A 22 0.94 19.01 -1.26
CA LEU A 22 1.79 19.25 -0.08
C LEU A 22 1.79 20.73 0.33
N ARG A 23 1.53 21.63 -0.61
CA ARG A 23 1.57 23.09 -0.41
C ARG A 23 0.44 23.77 -1.19
N PRO A 24 -0.81 23.69 -0.70
CA PRO A 24 -1.99 24.21 -1.40
C PRO A 24 -1.92 25.72 -1.63
N ASP A 25 -1.25 26.47 -0.75
CA ASP A 25 -1.10 27.92 -0.84
C ASP A 25 -0.07 28.39 -1.88
N THR A 26 0.62 27.45 -2.54
CA THR A 26 1.62 27.79 -3.56
C THR A 26 0.92 28.27 -4.83
N PRO A 27 1.18 29.50 -5.30
CA PRO A 27 0.55 29.99 -6.52
C PRO A 27 1.05 29.20 -7.76
N PRO A 28 0.23 29.02 -8.82
CA PRO A 28 0.61 28.28 -10.03
C PRO A 28 1.90 28.78 -10.69
N GLN A 29 2.17 30.08 -10.60
CA GLN A 29 3.40 30.70 -11.12
C GLN A 29 4.64 30.18 -10.40
N GLN A 30 4.56 30.00 -9.08
CA GLN A 30 5.68 29.49 -8.29
C GLN A 30 5.89 27.99 -8.50
N LEU A 31 4.80 27.22 -8.72
CA LEU A 31 4.90 25.83 -9.19
C LEU A 31 5.61 25.77 -10.56
N ALA A 32 5.25 26.64 -11.50
CA ALA A 32 5.88 26.71 -12.82
C ALA A 32 7.39 26.96 -12.72
N MET A 33 7.81 27.94 -11.90
CA MET A 33 9.23 28.24 -11.67
C MET A 33 9.98 27.08 -11.03
N ARG A 34 9.38 26.43 -10.01
CA ARG A 34 10.02 25.36 -9.25
C ARG A 34 10.21 24.08 -10.06
N HIS A 35 9.24 23.76 -10.92
CA HIS A 35 9.31 22.61 -11.82
C HIS A 35 9.91 22.95 -13.20
N ARG A 36 10.29 24.22 -13.44
CA ARG A 36 10.84 24.75 -14.70
C ARG A 36 9.94 24.45 -15.92
N VAL A 37 8.63 24.63 -15.74
CA VAL A 37 7.61 24.42 -16.78
C VAL A 37 6.84 25.69 -17.07
N SER A 38 6.06 25.71 -18.14
CA SER A 38 5.14 26.81 -18.41
C SER A 38 3.89 26.72 -17.52
N LEU A 39 3.24 27.87 -17.32
CA LEU A 39 1.93 27.96 -16.64
C LEU A 39 0.87 27.07 -17.29
N ALA A 40 0.94 26.85 -18.61
CA ALA A 40 0.05 25.96 -19.32
C ALA A 40 0.18 24.50 -18.85
N ILE A 41 1.41 24.02 -18.60
CA ILE A 41 1.67 22.67 -18.08
C ILE A 41 1.18 22.54 -16.63
N VAL A 42 1.31 23.60 -15.81
CA VAL A 42 0.76 23.61 -14.46
C VAL A 42 -0.77 23.56 -14.50
N ALA A 43 -1.40 24.38 -15.34
CA ALA A 43 -2.86 24.37 -15.51
C ALA A 43 -3.35 22.99 -16.00
N GLU A 44 -2.65 22.37 -16.95
CA GLU A 44 -2.92 21.01 -17.42
C GLU A 44 -2.78 19.98 -16.28
N ALA A 45 -1.72 20.07 -15.47
CA ALA A 45 -1.50 19.17 -14.34
C ALA A 45 -2.64 19.27 -13.30
N LEU A 46 -3.09 20.49 -13.01
CA LEU A 46 -4.17 20.74 -12.04
C LEU A 46 -5.56 20.41 -12.61
N SER A 47 -5.76 20.53 -13.92
CA SER A 47 -7.03 20.22 -14.59
C SER A 47 -7.23 18.74 -14.85
N LEU A 48 -6.16 17.98 -15.11
CA LEU A 48 -6.25 16.56 -15.41
C LEU A 48 -6.27 15.74 -14.11
N PRO A 49 -7.17 14.75 -13.97
CA PRO A 49 -7.11 13.80 -12.85
C PRO A 49 -5.76 13.06 -12.87
N SER A 50 -5.19 12.82 -11.68
CA SER A 50 -3.97 12.00 -11.57
C SER A 50 -4.25 10.61 -12.13
N PRO A 51 -3.39 10.06 -13.01
CA PRO A 51 -3.59 8.72 -13.54
C PRO A 51 -3.70 7.74 -12.38
N ALA A 52 -4.70 6.85 -12.42
CA ALA A 52 -4.86 5.83 -11.40
C ALA A 52 -3.52 5.12 -11.19
N ARG A 53 -3.04 5.04 -9.94
CA ARG A 53 -1.80 4.31 -9.62
C ARG A 53 -1.92 2.93 -10.24
N ARG A 54 -1.11 2.62 -11.25
CA ARG A 54 -1.19 1.36 -12.03
C ARG A 54 -0.91 0.10 -11.19
N ARG A 55 -0.60 0.26 -9.90
CA ARG A 55 -0.53 -0.85 -8.95
C ARG A 55 -1.37 -0.48 -7.73
N PRO A 56 -2.37 -1.30 -7.37
CA PRO A 56 -3.03 -1.13 -6.08
C PRO A 56 -1.95 -1.14 -4.99
N PRO A 57 -2.08 -0.33 -3.92
CA PRO A 57 -1.20 -0.46 -2.77
C PRO A 57 -1.13 -1.93 -2.38
N ARG A 58 0.07 -2.46 -2.15
CA ARG A 58 0.33 -3.90 -1.95
C ARG A 58 -0.57 -4.54 -0.88
N THR A 59 -1.10 -3.73 0.03
CA THR A 59 -2.10 -4.08 1.05
C THR A 59 -3.43 -4.57 0.46
N LEU A 60 -3.93 -3.98 -0.63
CA LEU A 60 -5.21 -4.37 -1.24
C LEU A 60 -5.18 -5.79 -1.83
N LEU A 61 -4.00 -6.27 -2.21
CA LEU A 61 -3.86 -7.61 -2.79
C LEU A 61 -4.15 -8.71 -1.77
N LEU A 62 -3.88 -8.45 -0.49
CA LEU A 62 -4.07 -9.42 0.59
C LEU A 62 -5.45 -9.32 1.25
N GLU A 63 -6.28 -8.31 0.95
CA GLU A 63 -7.63 -8.14 1.54
C GLU A 63 -8.44 -9.44 1.62
N PRO A 64 -8.58 -10.24 0.55
CA PRO A 64 -9.41 -11.45 0.61
C PRO A 64 -8.87 -12.51 1.57
N VAL A 65 -7.59 -12.46 1.92
CA VAL A 65 -6.93 -13.46 2.78
C VAL A 65 -6.44 -12.91 4.11
N LYS A 66 -6.73 -11.65 4.44
CA LYS A 66 -6.31 -11.03 5.72
C LYS A 66 -6.84 -11.80 6.91
N ASP A 67 -8.12 -12.16 6.90
CA ASP A 67 -8.75 -12.87 8.02
C ASP A 67 -8.15 -14.27 8.21
N ALA A 68 -7.72 -14.92 7.12
CA ALA A 68 -7.01 -16.19 7.20
C ALA A 68 -5.62 -16.03 7.82
N ILE A 69 -4.86 -15.00 7.39
CA ILE A 69 -3.55 -14.67 7.97
C ILE A 69 -3.70 -14.34 9.46
N ASP A 70 -4.68 -13.54 9.84
CA ASP A 70 -4.93 -13.15 11.23
C ASP A 70 -5.26 -14.35 12.11
N ARG A 71 -6.13 -15.26 11.66
CA ARG A 71 -6.41 -16.52 12.36
C ARG A 71 -5.14 -17.35 12.58
N MET A 72 -4.28 -17.47 11.56
CA MET A 72 -3.01 -18.20 11.67
C MET A 72 -2.05 -17.52 12.66
N LEU A 73 -1.98 -16.19 12.66
CA LEU A 73 -1.12 -15.43 13.56
C LEU A 73 -1.62 -15.48 15.02
N LEU A 74 -2.93 -15.48 15.26
CA LEU A 74 -3.49 -15.66 16.59
C LEU A 74 -3.18 -17.05 17.16
N GLN A 75 -3.25 -18.09 16.34
CA GLN A 75 -2.83 -19.45 16.72
C GLN A 75 -1.32 -19.49 17.07
N ASP A 76 -0.49 -18.72 16.36
CA ASP A 76 0.94 -18.61 16.64
C ASP A 76 1.26 -17.94 17.98
N LEU A 77 0.40 -17.04 18.49
CA LEU A 77 0.66 -16.33 19.74
C LEU A 77 0.68 -17.27 20.95
N GLY A 78 -0.18 -18.30 20.94
CA GLY A 78 -0.20 -19.35 21.97
C GLY A 78 0.91 -20.38 21.83
N THR A 79 1.70 -20.32 20.76
CA THR A 79 2.74 -21.30 20.44
C THR A 79 4.11 -20.80 20.89
N PRO A 80 5.00 -21.67 21.44
CA PRO A 80 6.37 -21.29 21.77
C PRO A 80 7.08 -20.61 20.58
N PRO A 81 7.96 -19.62 20.82
CA PRO A 81 8.53 -18.77 19.77
C PRO A 81 9.26 -19.52 18.65
N GLY A 82 9.77 -20.72 18.91
CA GLY A 82 10.41 -21.59 17.91
C GLY A 82 9.44 -22.40 17.03
N SER A 83 8.16 -22.48 17.40
CA SER A 83 7.13 -23.25 16.70
C SER A 83 6.07 -22.37 16.01
N ARG A 84 6.26 -21.04 16.05
CA ARG A 84 5.41 -20.09 15.30
C ARG A 84 5.56 -20.34 13.81
N HIS A 85 4.47 -20.19 13.06
CA HIS A 85 4.51 -20.33 11.61
C HIS A 85 5.54 -19.36 11.00
N THR A 86 6.38 -19.93 10.14
CA THR A 86 7.24 -19.18 9.26
C THR A 86 6.42 -18.61 8.11
N ILE A 87 6.92 -17.56 7.46
CA ILE A 87 6.24 -16.95 6.31
C ILE A 87 5.97 -17.96 5.21
N SER A 88 6.91 -18.89 4.96
CA SER A 88 6.72 -19.97 3.99
C SER A 88 5.52 -20.85 4.33
N ARG A 89 5.29 -21.15 5.62
CA ARG A 89 4.17 -21.99 6.06
C ARG A 89 2.83 -21.24 6.00
N VAL A 90 2.83 -19.94 6.26
CA VAL A 90 1.65 -19.08 6.04
C VAL A 90 1.28 -19.07 4.56
N ILE A 91 2.26 -18.87 3.66
CA ILE A 91 2.02 -18.88 2.20
C ILE A 91 1.47 -20.22 1.72
N GLU A 92 2.01 -21.34 2.22
CA GLU A 92 1.54 -22.67 1.84
C GLU A 92 0.10 -22.92 2.29
N ARG A 93 -0.26 -22.49 3.51
CA ARG A 93 -1.65 -22.56 4.00
C ARG A 93 -2.57 -21.65 3.20
N LEU A 94 -2.14 -20.44 2.83
CA LEU A 94 -2.91 -19.55 1.96
C LEU A 94 -3.20 -20.17 0.59
N ARG A 95 -2.25 -20.92 0.03
CA ARG A 95 -2.45 -21.64 -1.23
C ARG A 95 -3.39 -22.83 -1.09
N THR A 96 -3.29 -23.57 0.00
CA THR A 96 -4.04 -24.81 0.21
C THR A 96 -5.47 -24.56 0.72
N GLU A 97 -5.67 -23.58 1.62
CA GLU A 97 -6.95 -23.31 2.27
C GLU A 97 -7.79 -22.27 1.52
N GLU A 98 -7.15 -21.29 0.88
CA GLU A 98 -7.81 -20.13 0.27
C GLU A 98 -7.55 -20.02 -1.24
N ASP A 99 -6.89 -21.02 -1.86
CA ASP A 99 -6.46 -21.05 -3.27
C ASP A 99 -5.71 -19.78 -3.73
N PHE A 100 -5.06 -19.10 -2.78
CA PHE A 100 -4.54 -17.76 -3.00
C PHE A 100 -3.08 -17.77 -3.45
N THR A 101 -2.88 -17.47 -4.73
CA THR A 101 -1.55 -17.43 -5.38
C THR A 101 -1.13 -16.02 -5.84
N ALA A 102 -2.00 -15.03 -5.64
CA ALA A 102 -1.81 -13.69 -6.20
C ALA A 102 -0.70 -12.88 -5.51
N ALA A 103 -0.34 -13.20 -4.26
CA ALA A 103 0.71 -12.47 -3.53
C ALA A 103 2.09 -13.13 -3.59
N SER A 104 3.12 -12.28 -3.70
CA SER A 104 4.51 -12.68 -3.57
C SER A 104 4.92 -12.91 -2.10
N TYR A 105 6.01 -13.65 -1.90
CA TYR A 105 6.61 -13.86 -0.57
C TYR A 105 6.84 -12.55 0.19
N SER A 106 7.43 -11.55 -0.47
CA SER A 106 7.73 -10.26 0.14
C SER A 106 6.46 -9.52 0.58
N THR A 107 5.39 -9.59 -0.21
CA THR A 107 4.09 -9.00 0.12
C THR A 107 3.53 -9.61 1.41
N VAL A 108 3.53 -10.94 1.51
CA VAL A 108 3.03 -11.66 2.70
C VAL A 108 3.92 -11.38 3.91
N ARG A 109 5.24 -11.40 3.73
CA ARG A 109 6.20 -11.10 4.80
C ARG A 109 5.99 -9.71 5.40
N ASP A 110 5.89 -8.69 4.55
CA ASP A 110 5.77 -7.30 4.99
C ASP A 110 4.42 -7.09 5.72
N HIS A 111 3.35 -7.72 5.24
CA HIS A 111 2.05 -7.71 5.91
C HIS A 111 2.06 -8.44 7.27
N VAL A 112 2.57 -9.67 7.33
CA VAL A 112 2.68 -10.43 8.58
C VAL A 112 3.51 -9.68 9.62
N ARG A 113 4.60 -9.03 9.21
CA ARG A 113 5.42 -8.23 10.11
C ARG A 113 4.64 -7.04 10.68
N ALA A 114 3.95 -6.28 9.82
CA ALA A 114 3.11 -5.17 10.27
C ALA A 114 2.02 -5.66 11.23
N ARG A 115 1.40 -6.80 10.93
CA ARG A 115 0.32 -7.36 11.76
C ARG A 115 0.79 -7.87 13.11
N ARG A 116 1.94 -8.56 13.18
CA ARG A 116 2.54 -8.97 14.47
C ARG A 116 2.87 -7.79 15.37
N ILE A 117 3.30 -6.65 14.79
CA ILE A 117 3.53 -5.42 15.55
C ILE A 117 2.19 -4.85 16.04
N ALA A 118 1.17 -4.80 15.18
CA ALA A 118 -0.16 -4.33 15.56
C ALA A 118 -0.78 -5.17 16.68
N LEU A 119 -0.74 -6.50 16.58
CA LEU A 119 -1.25 -7.41 17.62
C LEU A 119 -0.48 -7.29 18.94
N ALA A 120 0.81 -6.93 18.91
CA ALA A 120 1.58 -6.65 20.12
C ALA A 120 1.26 -5.27 20.73
N GLN A 121 0.67 -4.36 19.94
CA GLN A 121 0.28 -3.00 20.36
C GLN A 121 -1.22 -2.88 20.67
N GLU A 122 -2.02 -3.90 20.42
CA GLU A 122 -3.46 -3.92 20.70
C GLU A 122 -3.66 -4.32 22.17
N PRO A 123 -3.94 -3.38 23.11
CA PRO A 123 -4.50 -3.76 24.38
C PRO A 123 -5.89 -4.34 24.11
N GLU A 124 -6.19 -5.49 24.70
CA GLU A 124 -7.51 -6.14 24.79
C GLU A 124 -8.68 -5.23 24.35
N PRO A 125 -9.47 -5.58 23.32
CA PRO A 125 -10.69 -4.86 23.05
C PRO A 125 -11.55 -4.92 24.32
N GLY A 126 -11.82 -3.76 24.91
CA GLY A 126 -12.80 -3.64 26.00
C GLY A 126 -14.11 -4.33 25.61
N PRO A 127 -14.86 -4.89 26.58
CA PRO A 127 -15.98 -5.79 26.32
C PRO A 127 -17.00 -5.17 25.35
N PRO A 128 -17.72 -5.99 24.57
CA PRO A 128 -18.58 -5.53 23.50
C PRO A 128 -19.61 -4.53 24.05
N SER A 129 -19.56 -3.31 23.51
CA SER A 129 -20.55 -2.28 23.75
C SER A 129 -21.78 -2.60 22.90
N ASP A 130 -22.67 -3.44 23.42
CA ASP A 130 -24.06 -3.48 22.95
C ASP A 130 -24.81 -2.28 23.55
N GLY A 131 -25.30 -1.39 22.69
CA GLY A 131 -26.14 -0.24 23.03
C GLY A 131 -26.99 0.16 21.84
#